data_AF-A9NEZ7-F1
#
_entry.id   AF-A9NEZ7-F1
#
_cell.length_a   1.000
_cell.length_b   1.000
_cell.length_c   1.000
_cell.angle_alpha   90.00
_cell.angle_beta   90.00
_cell.angle_gamma   90.00
#
_symmetry.space_group_name_H-M   'P 1'
#
loop_
_entity.id
_entity.type
_entity.pdbx_description
1 polymer ?
#
loop_
_entity_poly.entity_id
_entity_poly.type
_entity_poly.pdbx_seq_one_letter_code
_entity_poly.pdbx_strand_id
1 'polypeptide(L)' 'MKKRKHGLNYPTIDVLLEKIDSKYKLVYAASKVAHIIERENLDVKDSKSVTSVGKALEEIANGKVTVTFID' A
#
# COMPACT_ATOMS: atom_id res chain seq x y z
N MET A 1 3.15 -18.68 -13.11
CA MET A 1 2.88 -17.27 -13.51
C MET A 1 4.09 -16.41 -13.23
N LYS A 2 4.72 -15.81 -14.27
CA LYS A 2 5.81 -14.82 -14.10
C LYS A 2 5.17 -13.53 -13.54
N LYS A 3 5.35 -13.22 -12.25
CA LYS A 3 4.99 -11.90 -11.71
C LYS A 3 5.77 -10.85 -12.51
N ARG A 4 5.08 -10.00 -13.28
CA ARG A 4 5.72 -8.90 -14.01
C ARG A 4 6.31 -7.95 -12.97
N LYS A 5 7.64 -7.94 -12.84
CA LYS A 5 8.39 -7.02 -11.98
C LYS A 5 8.24 -5.60 -12.54
N HIS A 6 7.14 -4.93 -12.24
CA HIS A 6 7.20 -3.49 -12.11
C HIS A 6 8.09 -3.28 -10.88
N GLY A 7 9.19 -2.54 -11.03
CA GLY A 7 10.08 -2.23 -9.90
C GLY A 7 9.37 -1.34 -8.87
N LEU A 8 10.07 -0.37 -8.30
CA LEU A 8 9.51 0.62 -7.37
C LEU A 8 8.38 1.51 -7.95
N ASN A 9 7.96 1.29 -9.20
CA ASN A 9 7.03 2.16 -9.94
C ASN A 9 5.58 1.67 -9.92
N TYR A 10 5.25 0.65 -9.14
CA TYR A 10 3.87 0.17 -8.99
C TYR A 10 3.49 -0.01 -7.51
N PRO A 11 2.31 0.50 -7.11
CA PRO A 11 1.45 1.45 -7.83
C PRO A 11 2.18 2.79 -8.08
N THR A 12 1.71 3.59 -9.03
CA THR A 12 2.32 4.91 -9.30
C THR A 12 2.02 5.88 -8.17
N ILE A 13 2.88 6.89 -7.99
CA ILE A 13 2.69 7.90 -6.95
C ILE A 13 1.39 8.69 -7.14
N ASP A 14 1.00 8.99 -8.38
CA ASP A 14 -0.21 9.75 -8.67
C ASP A 14 -1.47 9.00 -8.19
N VAL A 15 -1.57 7.69 -8.48
CA VAL A 15 -2.68 6.84 -8.01
C VAL A 15 -2.75 6.80 -6.48
N LEU A 16 -1.61 6.79 -5.81
CA LEU A 16 -1.56 6.82 -4.35
C LEU A 16 -1.98 8.18 -3.78
N LEU A 17 -1.60 9.27 -4.45
CA LEU A 17 -1.96 10.63 -4.03
C LEU A 17 -3.43 10.98 -4.29
N GLU A 18 -4.08 10.30 -5.24
CA GLU A 18 -5.55 10.34 -5.39
C GLU A 18 -6.28 9.74 -4.18
N LYS A 19 -5.64 8.84 -3.42
CA LYS A 19 -6.20 8.22 -2.21
C LYS A 19 -5.81 8.97 -0.94
N ILE A 20 -4.57 9.46 -0.89
CA ILE A 20 -4.01 10.19 0.26
C ILE A 20 -3.28 11.42 -0.26
N ASP A 21 -3.87 12.59 0.00
CA ASP A 21 -3.48 13.91 -0.52
C ASP A 21 -2.05 14.40 -0.20
N SER A 22 -1.31 13.72 0.68
CA SER A 22 0.03 14.13 1.10
C SER A 22 1.00 12.96 1.09
N LYS A 23 2.21 13.21 0.54
CA LYS A 23 3.31 12.23 0.54
C LYS A 23 3.67 11.76 1.95
N TYR A 24 3.66 12.67 2.93
CA TYR A 24 3.97 12.33 4.32
C TYR A 24 2.87 11.47 4.96
N LYS A 25 1.60 11.85 4.74
CA LYS A 25 0.44 11.06 5.18
C LYS A 25 0.45 9.67 4.55
N LEU A 26 0.79 9.59 3.25
CA LEU A 26 0.89 8.34 2.50
C LEU A 26 1.98 7.43 3.07
N VAL A 27 3.18 7.95 3.33
CA VAL A 27 4.27 7.17 3.93
C VAL A 27 3.84 6.64 5.30
N TYR A 28 3.27 7.50 6.15
CA TYR A 28 2.79 7.11 7.47
C TYR A 28 1.71 6.01 7.40
N ALA A 29 0.70 6.20 6.53
CA ALA A 29 -0.37 5.25 6.30
C ALA A 29 0.17 3.90 5.82
N ALA A 30 1.02 3.89 4.79
CA ALA A 30 1.61 2.69 4.25
C ALA A 30 2.43 1.92 5.30
N SER A 31 3.20 2.62 6.14
CA SER A 31 3.94 2.00 7.25
C SER A 31 3.00 1.37 8.28
N LYS A 32 1.90 2.03 8.66
CA LYS A 32 0.92 1.48 9.61
C LYS A 32 0.21 0.25 9.05
N VAL A 33 -0.23 0.31 7.79
CA VAL A 33 -0.88 -0.82 7.12
C VAL A 33 0.08 -2.00 6.95
N ALA A 34 1.33 -1.74 6.55
CA ALA A 34 2.36 -2.77 6.45
C ALA A 34 2.58 -3.49 7.78
N HIS A 35 2.64 -2.72 8.87
CA HIS A 35 2.79 -3.30 10.21
C HIS A 35 1.60 -4.17 10.61
N ILE A 36 0.37 -3.79 10.25
CA ILE A 36 -0.83 -4.62 10.48
C ILE A 36 -0.75 -5.93 9.67
N ILE A 37 -0.39 -5.84 8.39
CA ILE A 37 -0.22 -7.02 7.53
C ILE A 37 0.79 -8.01 8.13
N GLU A 38 1.92 -7.51 8.64
CA GLU A 38 2.94 -8.34 9.29
C GLU A 38 2.47 -8.91 10.63
N ARG A 39 1.93 -8.04 11.51
CA ARG A 39 1.55 -8.42 12.88
C ARG A 39 0.45 -9.47 12.89
N GLU A 40 -0.55 -9.32 12.02
CA GLU A 40 -1.68 -10.23 11.92
C GLU A 40 -1.45 -11.34 10.88
N ASN A 41 -0.25 -11.40 10.27
CA ASN A 41 0.12 -12.36 9.23
C ASN A 41 -0.93 -12.46 8.10
N LEU A 42 -1.42 -11.30 7.64
CA LEU A 42 -2.50 -11.23 6.66
C LEU A 42 -2.04 -11.72 5.29
N ASP A 43 -2.84 -12.60 4.70
CA ASP A 43 -2.66 -13.02 3.31
C ASP A 43 -3.26 -11.98 2.35
N VAL A 44 -2.41 -11.09 1.84
CA VAL A 44 -2.79 -10.10 0.84
C VAL A 44 -2.85 -10.76 -0.54
N LYS A 45 -4.06 -11.20 -0.90
CA LYS A 45 -4.35 -11.84 -2.19
C LYS A 45 -4.04 -10.92 -3.36
N ASP A 46 -3.59 -11.53 -4.46
CA ASP A 46 -3.28 -10.88 -5.74
C ASP A 46 -2.20 -9.79 -5.69
N SER A 47 -1.48 -9.67 -4.57
CA SER A 47 -0.37 -8.73 -4.44
C SER A 47 0.76 -9.05 -5.42
N LYS A 48 1.17 -8.03 -6.17
CA LYS A 48 2.37 -8.09 -7.02
C LYS A 48 3.63 -8.00 -6.16
N SER A 49 3.58 -7.25 -5.08
CA SER A 49 4.65 -7.06 -4.11
C SER A 49 4.83 -8.24 -3.18
N VAL A 50 6.08 -8.49 -2.80
CA VAL A 50 6.46 -9.47 -1.78
C VAL A 50 6.61 -8.83 -0.40
N THR A 51 7.00 -7.55 -0.35
CA THR A 51 7.17 -6.79 0.90
C THR A 51 5.81 -6.35 1.45
N SER A 52 5.71 -6.27 2.77
CA SER A 52 4.55 -5.73 3.49
C SER A 52 4.22 -4.30 3.07
N VAL A 53 5.23 -3.45 2.89
CA VAL A 53 5.06 -2.07 2.40
C VAL A 53 4.48 -2.04 0.99
N GLY A 54 4.99 -2.86 0.07
CA GLY A 54 4.44 -2.92 -1.29
C GLY A 54 2.99 -3.42 -1.28
N LYS A 55 2.69 -4.46 -0.48
CA LYS A 55 1.32 -4.93 -0.26
C LYS A 55 0.41 -3.82 0.28
N ALA A 56 0.88 -3.06 1.27
CA ALA A 56 0.14 -1.94 1.85
C ALA A 56 -0.18 -0.86 0.80
N LEU A 57 0.79 -0.48 -0.02
CA LEU A 57 0.59 0.47 -1.11
C LEU A 57 -0.44 -0.03 -2.13
N GLU A 58 -0.41 -1.33 -2.46
CA GLU A 58 -1.40 -1.94 -3.35
C GLU A 58 -2.80 -1.95 -2.74
N GLU A 59 -2.95 -2.26 -1.45
CA GLU A 59 -4.25 -2.24 -0.77
C GLU A 59 -4.82 -0.81 -0.66
N ILE A 60 -3.96 0.20 -0.44
CA ILE A 60 -4.34 1.62 -0.48
C ILE A 60 -4.81 2.01 -1.90
N ALA A 61 -4.02 1.70 -2.93
CA ALA A 61 -4.36 2.02 -4.32
C ALA A 61 -5.68 1.37 -4.76
N ASN A 62 -5.92 0.13 -4.33
CA ASN A 62 -7.14 -0.62 -4.59
C ASN A 62 -8.34 -0.18 -3.73
N GLY A 63 -8.17 0.79 -2.82
CA GLY A 63 -9.24 1.28 -1.94
C GLY A 63 -9.72 0.26 -0.91
N LYS A 64 -8.92 -0.77 -0.61
CA LYS A 64 -9.24 -1.80 0.39
C LYS A 64 -8.90 -1.38 1.82
N VAL A 65 -8.18 -0.27 1.96
CA VAL A 65 -7.86 0.36 3.25
C VAL A 65 -8.46 1.76 3.26
N THR A 66 -9.16 2.08 4.35
CA THR A 66 -9.59 3.46 4.65
C THR A 66 -8.68 4.03 5.72
N VAL A 67 -8.10 5.21 5.45
CA VAL A 67 -7.24 5.92 6.41
C VAL A 67 -7.82 7.32 6.60
N THR A 68 -8.20 7.64 7.83
CA THR A 68 -8.71 8.96 8.21
C THR A 68 -7.67 9.66 9.06
N PHE A 69 -7.34 10.89 8.67
CA PHE A 69 -6.50 11.79 9.47
C PHE A 69 -7.45 12.77 10.16
N ILE A 70 -7.32 12.88 11.48
CA ILE A 70 -8.08 13.83 12.29
C ILE A 70 -7.19 15.06 12.44
N ASP A 71 -7.75 16.23 12.15
CA ASP A 71 -7.09 17.53 12.38
C ASP A 71 -7.10 17.93 13.86
#